data_AF-A0A2V9LNI4-F1
#
_entry.id   AF-A0A2V9LNI4-F1
#
_cell.length_a   1.000
_cell.length_b   1.000
_cell.length_c   1.000
_cell.angle_alpha   90.00
_cell.angle_beta   90.00
_cell.angle_gamma   90.00
#
_symmetry.space_group_name_H-M   'P 1'
#
loop_
_entity.id
_entity.type
_entity.pdbx_description
1 polymer ?
#
loop_
_entity_poly.entity_id
_entity_poly.type
_entity_poly.pdbx_seq_one_letter_code
_entity_poly.pdbx_strand_id
1 'polypeptide(L)'
;MNRRNLFMTVAAMAFSLAVMAAGVNLSGTWVLDKDKSDTPRFGPGGGGPRGGGGQGGPPDITLVIQQTDNDLQITRKFSRGGQERSLEQKFTLDGQENTNPAGMGRGGSGELKSKSKWNKDSLVIEGT
;
A
#
# COMPACT_ATOMS: atom_id res chain seq x y z
N MET A 1 76.06 0.72 2.43
CA MET A 1 75.25 1.91 2.05
C MET A 1 73.96 1.42 1.43
N ASN A 2 72.85 1.72 2.10
CA ASN A 2 71.48 1.32 1.75
C ASN A 2 70.96 2.04 0.49
N ARG A 3 70.01 1.41 -0.23
CA ARG A 3 68.82 2.01 -0.90
C ARG A 3 68.02 0.87 -1.60
N ARG A 4 67.08 0.22 -0.89
CA ARG A 4 65.63 0.48 -0.81
C ARG A 4 64.82 -0.08 -2.00
N ASN A 5 64.17 -1.21 -1.72
CA ASN A 5 63.06 -1.81 -2.45
C ASN A 5 61.97 -0.78 -2.77
N LEU A 6 61.46 -0.78 -4.00
CA LEU A 6 60.24 -0.07 -4.36
C LEU A 6 59.19 -1.11 -4.78
N PHE A 7 58.42 -1.58 -3.81
CA PHE A 7 57.13 -2.24 -4.07
C PHE A 7 56.12 -1.13 -4.39
N MET A 8 55.74 -0.97 -5.65
CA MET A 8 54.57 -0.18 -6.03
C MET A 8 53.33 -1.04 -5.82
N THR A 9 52.68 -0.86 -4.67
CA THR A 9 51.35 -1.43 -4.40
C THR A 9 50.31 -0.64 -5.19
N VAL A 10 49.75 -1.24 -6.24
CA VAL A 10 48.55 -0.72 -6.90
C VAL A 10 47.37 -1.00 -5.99
N ALA A 11 46.86 0.02 -5.30
CA ALA A 11 45.61 -0.06 -4.57
C ALA A 11 44.45 -0.05 -5.58
N ALA A 12 43.97 -1.23 -5.97
CA ALA A 12 42.72 -1.37 -6.68
C ALA A 12 41.57 -1.06 -5.72
N MET A 13 41.05 0.17 -5.76
CA MET A 13 39.75 0.49 -5.15
C MET A 13 38.66 -0.25 -5.93
N ALA A 14 38.22 -1.38 -5.41
CA ALA A 14 36.98 -2.01 -5.81
C ALA A 14 35.81 -1.14 -5.32
N PHE A 15 35.31 -0.25 -6.18
CA PHE A 15 34.00 0.35 -5.98
C PHE A 15 32.96 -0.73 -6.29
N SER A 16 32.52 -1.45 -5.27
CA SER A 16 31.33 -2.28 -5.35
C SER A 16 30.13 -1.36 -5.56
N LEU A 17 29.66 -1.25 -6.79
CA LEU A 17 28.31 -0.76 -7.08
C LEU A 17 27.34 -1.78 -6.48
N ALA A 18 27.05 -1.65 -5.19
CA ALA A 18 25.85 -2.25 -4.62
C ALA A 18 24.68 -1.50 -5.25
N VAL A 19 24.21 -1.98 -6.40
CA VAL A 19 22.85 -1.71 -6.85
C VAL A 19 21.98 -2.39 -5.79
N MET A 20 21.62 -1.66 -4.74
CA MET A 20 20.48 -2.02 -3.93
C MET A 20 19.33 -2.04 -4.92
N ALA A 21 18.80 -3.22 -5.25
CA ALA A 21 17.56 -3.32 -5.96
C ALA A 21 16.56 -2.51 -5.14
N ALA A 22 16.21 -1.31 -5.61
CA ALA A 22 15.18 -0.52 -4.97
C ALA A 22 13.93 -1.40 -5.03
N GLY A 23 13.52 -1.93 -3.87
CA GLY A 23 12.31 -2.73 -3.77
C GLY A 23 11.14 -1.93 -4.35
N VAL A 24 10.13 -2.64 -4.84
CA VAL A 24 8.92 -1.99 -5.37
C VAL A 24 8.39 -0.99 -4.33
N ASN A 25 8.23 0.26 -4.77
CA ASN A 25 7.69 1.33 -3.93
C ASN A 25 6.31 1.72 -4.48
N LEU A 26 5.28 1.58 -3.64
CA LEU A 26 3.88 1.84 -3.99
C LEU A 26 3.44 3.28 -3.69
N SER A 27 4.35 4.13 -3.19
CA SER A 27 4.05 5.50 -2.82
C SER A 27 3.46 6.28 -4.00
N GLY A 28 2.43 7.07 -3.72
CA GLY A 28 1.77 7.86 -4.75
C GLY A 28 0.29 8.04 -4.49
N THR A 29 -0.37 8.69 -5.44
CA THR A 29 -1.82 8.87 -5.46
C THR A 29 -2.41 8.02 -6.58
N TRP A 30 -3.31 7.11 -6.22
CA TRP A 30 -3.96 6.18 -7.12
C TRP A 30 -5.44 6.52 -7.21
N VAL A 31 -5.89 6.97 -8.37
CA VAL A 31 -7.30 7.24 -8.64
C VAL A 31 -7.93 6.02 -9.29
N LEU A 32 -9.10 5.62 -8.83
CA LEU A 32 -9.82 4.50 -9.42
C LEU A 32 -10.23 4.82 -10.86
N ASP A 33 -9.77 4.00 -11.81
CA ASP A 33 -10.29 3.97 -13.17
C ASP A 33 -11.63 3.22 -13.16
N LYS A 34 -12.74 3.96 -13.24
CA LYS A 34 -14.10 3.41 -13.14
C LYS A 34 -14.46 2.51 -14.31
N ASP A 35 -13.82 2.68 -15.46
CA ASP A 35 -14.11 1.90 -16.66
C ASP A 35 -13.36 0.56 -16.66
N LYS A 36 -12.30 0.45 -15.85
CA LYS A 36 -11.47 -0.76 -15.72
C LYS A 36 -11.57 -1.44 -14.36
N SER A 37 -12.43 -0.96 -13.46
CA SER A 37 -12.52 -1.46 -12.09
C SER A 37 -13.94 -1.86 -11.71
N ASP A 38 -14.06 -3.03 -11.10
CA ASP A 38 -15.28 -3.43 -10.40
C ASP A 38 -15.36 -2.71 -9.05
N THR A 39 -16.32 -1.80 -8.88
CA THR A 39 -16.53 -1.17 -7.57
C THR A 39 -17.32 -2.08 -6.63
N PRO A 40 -16.88 -2.25 -5.37
CA PRO A 40 -17.68 -2.97 -4.38
C PRO A 40 -19.04 -2.28 -4.19
N ARG A 41 -20.13 -3.06 -4.20
CA ARG A 41 -21.45 -2.56 -3.79
C ARG A 41 -21.42 -2.36 -2.27
N PHE A 42 -21.18 -1.14 -1.81
CA PHE A 42 -21.23 -0.80 -0.39
C PHE A 42 -22.70 -0.71 0.09
N GLY A 43 -23.24 -1.83 0.60
CA GLY A 43 -24.59 -1.96 1.16
C GLY A 43 -24.88 -3.41 1.58
N PRO A 44 -25.73 -3.66 2.59
CA PRO A 44 -25.74 -4.92 3.34
C PRO A 44 -26.24 -6.08 2.48
N GLY A 45 -25.34 -7.03 2.21
CA GLY A 45 -25.63 -8.26 1.48
C GLY A 45 -25.11 -8.19 0.05
N GLY A 46 -23.96 -8.82 -0.19
CA GLY A 46 -23.61 -9.25 -1.54
C GLY A 46 -24.78 -10.06 -2.09
N GLY A 47 -25.49 -9.51 -3.08
CA GLY A 47 -26.74 -10.09 -3.54
C GLY A 47 -27.50 -9.21 -4.49
N GLY A 48 -27.05 -9.13 -5.74
CA GLY A 48 -27.90 -8.79 -6.88
C GLY A 48 -28.63 -7.44 -6.85
N PRO A 49 -29.49 -7.18 -7.85
CA PRO A 49 -30.13 -5.87 -8.06
C PRO A 49 -31.46 -5.85 -7.33
N ARG A 50 -31.52 -5.44 -6.06
CA ARG A 50 -32.77 -5.05 -5.40
C ARG A 50 -32.55 -4.24 -4.14
N GLY A 51 -33.01 -2.99 -4.18
CA GLY A 51 -33.47 -2.25 -3.00
C GLY A 51 -32.42 -1.42 -2.27
N GLY A 52 -32.58 -0.09 -2.33
CA GLY A 52 -31.92 0.83 -1.41
C GLY A 52 -31.41 2.08 -2.11
N GLY A 53 -32.28 3.08 -2.23
CA GLY A 53 -31.99 4.38 -2.83
C GLY A 53 -30.76 5.05 -2.23
N GLY A 54 -29.69 5.10 -3.01
CA GLY A 54 -28.60 6.05 -2.84
C GLY A 54 -28.46 6.78 -4.17
N GLN A 55 -29.04 7.97 -4.25
CA GLN A 55 -28.96 8.84 -5.40
C GLN A 55 -27.51 9.31 -5.54
N GLY A 56 -26.76 8.63 -6.40
CA GLY A 56 -25.33 8.87 -6.57
C GLY A 56 -24.73 7.63 -7.20
N GLY A 57 -24.17 7.79 -8.39
CA GLY A 57 -23.52 6.73 -9.16
C GLY A 57 -22.35 6.08 -8.42
N PRO A 58 -21.48 5.35 -9.14
CA PRO A 58 -20.28 4.75 -8.56
C PRO A 58 -19.48 5.79 -7.76
N PRO A 59 -18.99 5.43 -6.56
CA PRO A 59 -18.22 6.38 -5.73
C PRO A 59 -16.91 6.76 -6.43
N ASP A 60 -16.43 7.96 -6.17
CA ASP A 60 -15.04 8.32 -6.43
C ASP A 60 -14.16 7.72 -5.34
N ILE A 61 -13.11 7.00 -5.74
CA ILE A 61 -12.14 6.37 -4.83
C ILE A 61 -10.74 6.85 -5.17
N THR A 62 -10.00 7.27 -4.15
CA THR A 62 -8.57 7.61 -4.25
C THR A 62 -7.81 6.95 -3.12
N LEU A 63 -6.67 6.35 -3.44
CA LEU A 63 -5.69 5.88 -2.45
C LEU A 63 -4.51 6.85 -2.45
N VAL A 64 -4.08 7.28 -1.28
CA VAL A 64 -2.80 7.93 -1.07
C VAL A 64 -1.93 6.97 -0.28
N ILE A 65 -0.84 6.53 -0.88
CA ILE A 65 0.08 5.56 -0.29
C ILE A 65 1.38 6.28 0.05
N GLN A 66 1.84 6.08 1.28
CA GLN A 66 3.18 6.46 1.74
C GLN A 66 3.89 5.20 2.20
N GLN A 67 5.05 4.91 1.61
CA GLN A 67 5.87 3.74 1.94
C GLN A 67 7.28 4.20 2.29
N THR A 68 7.73 3.81 3.49
CA THR A 68 9.08 4.05 3.98
C THR A 68 9.62 2.73 4.51
N ASP A 69 10.62 2.15 3.85
CA ASP A 69 11.19 0.85 4.20
C ASP A 69 10.12 -0.24 4.39
N ASN A 70 9.86 -0.64 5.63
CA ASN A 70 8.89 -1.67 6.02
C ASN A 70 7.50 -1.10 6.40
N ASP A 71 7.37 0.23 6.51
CA ASP A 71 6.14 0.89 6.90
C ASP A 71 5.31 1.30 5.67
N LEU A 72 4.02 1.00 5.72
CA LEU A 72 3.06 1.36 4.68
C LEU A 72 1.83 2.02 5.29
N GLN A 73 1.60 3.28 4.95
CA GLN A 73 0.39 4.02 5.29
C GLN A 73 -0.48 4.19 4.04
N ILE A 74 -1.74 3.79 4.16
CA ILE A 74 -2.75 3.93 3.11
C ILE A 74 -3.87 4.81 3.62
N THR A 75 -4.05 5.97 3.01
CA THR A 75 -5.25 6.80 3.19
C THR A 75 -6.20 6.52 2.03
N ARG A 76 -7.36 5.95 2.34
CA ARG A 76 -8.43 5.70 1.36
C ARG A 76 -9.46 6.82 1.45
N LYS A 77 -9.72 7.52 0.35
CA LYS A 77 -10.73 8.57 0.24
C LYS A 77 -11.89 8.09 -0.63
N PHE A 78 -13.11 8.37 -0.17
CA PHE A 78 -14.35 7.98 -0.83
C PHE A 78 -15.26 9.21 -0.93
N SER A 79 -15.77 9.49 -2.12
CA SER A 79 -16.81 10.51 -2.31
C SER A 79 -18.02 9.93 -3.03
N ARG A 80 -19.22 10.21 -2.53
CA ARG A 80 -20.48 9.84 -3.20
C ARG A 80 -21.57 10.85 -2.87
N GLY A 81 -22.21 11.40 -3.90
CA GLY A 81 -23.33 12.34 -3.73
C GLY A 81 -22.97 13.57 -2.90
N GLY A 82 -21.74 14.09 -3.05
CA GLY A 82 -21.24 15.24 -2.29
C GLY A 82 -20.86 14.94 -0.83
N GLN A 83 -20.88 13.67 -0.41
CA GLN A 83 -20.39 13.25 0.90
C GLN A 83 -19.01 12.62 0.76
N GLU A 84 -18.02 13.21 1.43
CA GLU A 84 -16.66 12.70 1.48
C GLU A 84 -16.38 11.96 2.78
N ARG A 85 -15.61 10.87 2.70
CA ARG A 85 -15.10 10.10 3.84
C ARG A 85 -13.66 9.68 3.57
N SER A 86 -12.90 9.53 4.65
CA SER A 86 -11.53 9.02 4.60
C SER A 86 -11.27 7.98 5.69
N LEU A 87 -10.39 7.04 5.40
CA LEU A 87 -9.89 6.04 6.34
C LEU A 87 -8.39 5.90 6.17
N GLU A 88 -7.67 6.02 7.27
CA GLU A 88 -6.24 5.74 7.32
C GLU A 88 -6.01 4.35 7.88
N GLN A 89 -5.11 3.60 7.25
CA GLN A 89 -4.68 2.28 7.70
C GLN A 89 -3.16 2.17 7.59
N LYS A 90 -2.53 1.54 8.58
CA LYS A 90 -1.09 1.35 8.67
C LYS A 90 -0.76 -0.14 8.69
N PHE A 91 0.27 -0.51 7.95
CA PHE A 91 0.71 -1.89 7.79
C PHE A 91 2.24 -1.95 7.88
N THR A 92 2.74 -3.10 8.30
CA THR A 92 4.16 -3.47 8.16
C THR A 92 4.29 -4.52 7.06
N LEU A 93 5.37 -4.50 6.28
CA LEU A 93 5.58 -5.37 5.11
C LEU A 93 6.32 -6.69 5.43
N ASP A 94 6.52 -6.96 6.72
CA ASP A 94 7.31 -8.07 7.28
C ASP A 94 6.46 -9.31 7.65
N GLY A 95 5.16 -9.28 7.38
CA GLY A 95 4.22 -10.34 7.71
C GLY A 95 3.74 -10.35 9.16
N GLN A 96 4.06 -9.33 9.96
CA GLN A 96 3.47 -9.18 11.28
C GLN A 96 1.99 -8.79 11.21
N GLU A 97 1.25 -9.08 12.27
CA GLU A 97 -0.16 -8.71 12.37
C GLU A 97 -0.30 -7.21 12.63
N ASN A 98 -1.16 -6.56 11.88
CA ASN A 98 -1.56 -5.17 12.07
C ASN A 98 -3.07 -5.11 12.36
N THR A 99 -3.47 -4.20 13.25
CA THR A 99 -4.87 -3.91 13.54
C THR A 99 -5.24 -2.54 12.99
N ASN A 100 -6.30 -2.48 12.18
CA ASN A 100 -6.76 -1.27 11.51
C ASN A 100 -8.28 -1.11 11.67
N PRO A 101 -8.87 0.09 11.48
CA PRO A 101 -10.32 0.21 11.44
C PRO A 101 -10.91 -0.53 10.22
N ALA A 102 -12.01 -1.25 10.42
CA ALA A 102 -12.58 -2.19 9.45
C ALA A 102 -13.30 -1.54 8.26
N GLY A 103 -13.66 -0.25 8.32
CA GLY A 103 -14.24 0.42 7.16
C GLY A 103 -14.96 1.73 7.44
N MET A 104 -15.42 2.37 6.37
CA MET A 104 -16.09 3.70 6.37
C MET A 104 -17.63 3.64 6.37
N GLY A 105 -18.21 2.47 6.65
CA GLY A 105 -19.66 2.23 6.63
C GLY A 105 -20.39 2.71 7.88
N ARG A 106 -21.73 2.68 7.84
CA ARG A 106 -22.62 3.12 8.95
C ARG A 106 -22.58 2.21 10.21
N GLY A 107 -21.67 1.23 10.23
CA GLY A 107 -21.35 0.38 11.39
C GLY A 107 -19.84 0.24 11.59
N GLY A 108 -19.05 1.24 11.16
CA GLY A 108 -17.58 1.25 11.10
C GLY A 108 -16.84 1.24 12.44
N SER A 109 -17.43 0.66 13.49
CA SER A 109 -16.82 0.51 14.82
C SER A 109 -16.22 -0.89 14.99
N GLY A 110 -15.47 -1.36 13.99
CA GLY A 110 -14.83 -2.67 14.01
C GLY A 110 -13.34 -2.56 13.73
N GLU A 111 -12.60 -3.55 14.21
CA GLU A 111 -11.19 -3.73 13.90
C GLU A 111 -11.04 -4.80 12.81
N LEU A 112 -10.11 -4.58 11.90
CA LEU A 112 -9.63 -5.53 10.91
C LEU A 112 -8.19 -5.87 11.30
N LYS A 113 -7.97 -7.15 11.60
CA LYS A 113 -6.63 -7.71 11.75
C LYS A 113 -6.17 -8.28 10.42
N SER A 114 -4.91 -8.04 10.08
CA SER A 114 -4.34 -8.50 8.82
C SER A 114 -2.82 -8.63 8.90
N LYS A 115 -2.25 -9.47 8.04
CA LYS A 115 -0.80 -9.56 7.80
C LYS A 115 -0.47 -9.10 6.39
N SER A 116 0.67 -8.44 6.22
CA SER A 116 1.09 -7.93 4.91
C SER A 116 2.51 -8.37 4.57
N LYS A 117 2.73 -8.88 3.37
CA LYS A 117 4.07 -9.29 2.90
C LYS A 117 4.20 -9.26 1.38
N TRP A 118 5.42 -9.09 0.91
CA TRP A 118 5.74 -9.29 -0.51
C TRP A 118 5.65 -10.76 -0.90
N ASN A 119 4.97 -11.02 -2.02
CA ASN A 119 4.97 -12.29 -2.74
C ASN A 119 5.44 -12.00 -4.16
N LYS A 120 6.73 -12.22 -4.42
CA LYS A 120 7.41 -11.79 -5.66
C LYS A 120 7.17 -10.28 -5.86
N ASP A 121 6.55 -9.90 -6.97
CA ASP A 121 6.30 -8.51 -7.37
C ASP A 121 4.99 -7.93 -6.83
N SER A 122 4.29 -8.67 -5.96
CA SER A 122 2.98 -8.27 -5.44
C SER A 122 3.01 -8.15 -3.92
N LEU A 123 2.49 -7.03 -3.39
CA LEU A 123 2.20 -6.92 -1.98
C LEU A 123 0.85 -7.61 -1.69
N VAL A 124 0.85 -8.58 -0.78
CA VAL A 124 -0.36 -9.28 -0.33
C VAL A 124 -0.70 -8.81 1.08
N ILE A 125 -1.93 -8.36 1.28
CA ILE A 125 -2.52 -8.05 2.60
C ILE A 125 -3.67 -9.03 2.82
N GLU A 126 -3.59 -9.83 3.86
CA GLU A 126 -4.53 -10.91 4.16
C GLU A 126 -5.15 -10.70 5.54
N GLY A 127 -6.48 -10.79 5.64
CA GLY A 127 -7.18 -10.73 6.93
C GLY A 127 -6.96 -12.00 7.76
N THR A 128 -6.93 -11.88 9.08
CA THR A 128 -6.67 -12.98 10.03
C THR A 128 -7.86 -13.27 10.93
#